data_AF-A0A939RMN0-F1
#
_entry.id   AF-A0A939RMN0-F1
#
_cell.length_a   1.000
_cell.length_b   1.000
_cell.length_c   1.000
_cell.angle_alpha   90.00
_cell.angle_beta   90.00
_cell.angle_gamma   90.00
#
_symmetry.space_group_name_H-M   'P 1'
#
loop_
_entity.id
_entity.type
_entity.pdbx_description
1 polymer ?
#
loop_
_entity_poly.entity_id
_entity_poly.type
_entity_poly.pdbx_seq_one_letter_code
_entity_poly.pdbx_strand_id
1 'polypeptide(L)' 'MADHSEVAYTTADGNDYVAHEQTYEGFLVLVKYGTISVAILLALMAYFLV' A
#
# COMPACT_ATOMS: atom_id res chain seq x y z
N MET A 1 -22.33 15.39 34.53
CA MET A 1 -21.38 14.47 33.87
C MET A 1 -22.06 14.03 32.59
N ALA A 2 -21.53 14.42 31.44
CA ALA A 2 -22.08 14.01 30.15
C ALA A 2 -21.93 12.49 30.06
N ASP A 3 -22.96 11.81 29.55
CA ASP A 3 -22.95 10.38 29.34
C ASP A 3 -21.95 10.07 28.23
N HIS A 4 -20.77 9.56 28.59
CA HIS A 4 -19.77 9.13 27.61
C HIS A 4 -20.23 7.76 27.11
N SER A 5 -20.94 7.74 25.98
CA SER A 5 -21.30 6.50 25.28
C SER A 5 -20.05 5.63 25.15
N GLU A 6 -20.14 4.37 25.59
CA GLU A 6 -19.13 3.35 25.33
C GLU A 6 -18.73 3.43 23.84
N VAL A 7 -17.45 3.63 23.57
CA VAL A 7 -16.93 3.58 22.22
C VAL A 7 -17.01 2.11 21.80
N ALA A 8 -18.09 1.75 21.13
CA ALA A 8 -18.26 0.42 20.58
C ALA A 8 -17.14 0.18 19.57
N TYR A 9 -16.18 -0.67 19.92
CA TYR A 9 -15.14 -1.16 19.01
C TYR A 9 -15.77 -2.16 18.04
N THR A 10 -16.73 -1.71 17.23
CA THR A 10 -17.28 -2.49 16.13
C THR A 10 -16.47 -2.21 14.88
N THR A 11 -16.24 -3.22 14.04
CA THR A 11 -15.85 -2.99 12.65
C THR A 11 -16.87 -2.01 12.06
N ALA A 12 -16.43 -0.86 11.57
CA ALA A 12 -17.35 0.08 10.92
C ALA A 12 -18.05 -0.69 9.79
N ASP A 13 -19.39 -0.72 9.80
CA ASP A 13 -20.22 -1.44 8.81
C ASP A 13 -19.91 -1.05 7.35
N GLY A 14 -19.10 0.00 7.13
CA GLY A 14 -18.64 0.49 5.83
C GLY A 14 -17.20 0.12 5.41
N ASN A 15 -16.45 -0.71 6.14
CA ASN A 15 -15.15 -1.16 5.66
C ASN A 15 -15.31 -2.22 4.56
N ASP A 16 -15.32 -1.78 3.30
CA ASP A 16 -15.29 -2.68 2.14
C ASP A 16 -13.92 -3.38 2.08
N TYR A 17 -13.83 -4.52 2.75
CA TYR A 17 -12.64 -5.36 2.82
C TYR A 17 -12.16 -5.83 1.44
N VAL A 18 -13.08 -6.05 0.50
CA VAL A 18 -12.73 -6.49 -0.85
C VAL A 18 -12.01 -5.37 -1.60
N ALA A 19 -12.52 -4.14 -1.52
CA ALA A 19 -11.86 -2.97 -2.11
C ALA A 19 -10.49 -2.69 -1.45
N HIS A 20 -10.38 -2.90 -0.13
CA HIS A 20 -9.12 -2.76 0.61
C HIS A 20 -8.06 -3.76 0.11
N GLU A 21 -8.43 -5.03 -0.01
CA GLU A 21 -7.54 -6.10 -0.48
C GLU A 21 -7.05 -5.84 -1.92
N GLN A 22 -7.97 -5.48 -2.84
CA GLN A 22 -7.61 -5.15 -4.23
C GLN A 22 -6.60 -4.00 -4.31
N THR A 23 -6.77 -2.97 -3.47
CA THR A 23 -5.85 -1.84 -3.42
C THR A 23 -4.48 -2.27 -2.89
N TYR A 24 -4.46 -3.12 -1.86
CA TYR A 24 -3.23 -3.66 -1.29
C TYR A 24 -2.47 -4.52 -2.30
N GLU A 25 -3.14 -5.40 -3.03
CA GLU A 25 -2.52 -6.19 -4.10
C GLU A 25 -1.96 -5.28 -5.21
N GLY A 26 -2.71 -4.26 -5.62
CA GLY A 26 -2.24 -3.25 -6.58
C GLY A 26 -1.00 -2.51 -6.09
N PHE A 27 -0.96 -2.14 -4.80
CA PHE A 27 0.20 -1.53 -4.16
C PHE A 27 1.42 -2.46 -4.18
N LEU A 28 1.25 -3.75 -3.86
CA LEU A 28 2.35 -4.73 -3.90
C LEU A 28 2.93 -4.88 -5.31
N VAL A 29 2.08 -4.96 -6.33
CA VAL A 29 2.51 -5.01 -7.74
C VAL A 29 3.28 -3.74 -8.11
N LEU A 30 2.74 -2.56 -7.78
CA LEU A 30 3.38 -1.27 -8.06
C LEU A 30 4.76 -1.17 -7.41
N VAL A 31 4.88 -1.48 -6.12
CA VAL A 31 6.16 -1.40 -5.41
C VAL A 31 7.16 -2.42 -5.94
N LYS A 32 6.74 -3.66 -6.19
CA LYS A 32 7.62 -4.72 -6.71
C LYS A 32 8.21 -4.33 -8.05
N TYR A 33 7.37 -4.02 -9.03
CA TYR A 33 7.85 -3.70 -10.38
C TYR A 33 8.50 -2.32 -10.48
N GLY A 34 8.03 -1.34 -9.69
CA GLY A 34 8.66 -0.03 -9.56
C GLY A 34 10.06 -0.11 -8.96
N THR A 35 10.28 -0.95 -7.95
CA THR A 35 11.61 -1.13 -7.37
C THR A 35 12.55 -1.84 -8.34
N ILE A 36 12.06 -2.89 -9.03
CA ILE A 36 12.85 -3.61 -10.04
C ILE A 36 13.25 -2.68 -11.18
N SER A 37 12.34 -1.83 -11.66
CA SER A 37 12.64 -0.91 -12.77
C SER A 37 13.70 0.12 -12.37
N VAL A 38 13.62 0.71 -11.17
CA VAL A 38 14.65 1.63 -10.65
C VAL A 38 16.00 0.92 -10.50
N ALA A 39 16.02 -0.31 -9.96
CA ALA A 39 17.26 -1.07 -9.83
C ALA A 39 17.92 -1.36 -11.19
N ILE A 40 17.13 -1.74 -12.20
CA ILE A 40 17.62 -1.95 -13.57
C ILE A 40 18.17 -0.65 -14.15
N LEU A 41 17.45 0.47 -14.01
CA LEU A 41 17.92 1.77 -14.50
C LEU A 41 19.27 2.15 -13.89
N LEU A 42 19.44 1.98 -12.58
CA LEU A 42 20.71 2.25 -11.91
C LEU A 42 21.83 1.31 -12.38
N ALA A 43 21.53 0.02 -12.58
CA ALA A 43 22.51 -0.93 -13.11
C ALA A 43 22.95 -0.58 -14.54
N LEU A 44 22.01 -0.16 -15.40
CA LEU A 44 22.32 0.29 -16.75
C LEU A 44 23.13 1.60 -16.74
N MET A 45 22.78 2.55 -15.87
CA MET A 45 23.57 3.77 -15.69
C MET A 45 25.00 3.45 -15.25
N ALA A 46 25.18 2.51 -14.32
CA ALA A 46 26.50 2.06 -13.88
C ALA A 46 27.29 1.36 -15.01
N TYR A 47 26.63 0.64 -15.91
CA TYR A 47 27.29 -0.02 -17.03
C TYR A 47 27.66 0.93 -18.19
N PHE A 48 26.80 1.91 -18.48
CA PHE A 48 26.98 2.79 -19.65
C PHE A 48 27.66 4.13 -19.34
N LEU A 49 27.56 4.64 -18.10
CA LEU A 49 28.01 5.99 -17.74
C LEU A 49 29.24 6.04 -16.82
N VAL A 50 29.69 4.89 -16.30
CA VAL A 50 30.91 4.75 -15.48
C VAL A 50 31.93 3.95 -16.28
#